data_AF-A0A258IJY4-F1
#
_entry.id   AF-A0A258IJY4-F1
#
_cell.length_a   1.000
_cell.length_b   1.000
_cell.length_c   1.000
_cell.angle_alpha   90.00
_cell.angle_beta   90.00
_cell.angle_gamma   90.00
#
_symmetry.space_group_name_H-M   'P 1'
#
loop_
_entity.id
_entity.type
_entity.pdbx_description
1 polymer ?
#
loop_
_entity_poly.entity_id
_entity_poly.type
_entity_poly.pdbx_seq_one_letter_code
_entity_poly.pdbx_strand_id
1 'polypeptide(L)'
;MICPVAGHSVAGYVLYSLEPDRRLEDFEGKLTIDWGKGTRSWVQKADNPKRILEIRRDIEPAFPGYLNLIIPLSEVNSLPLSWAVRLQETRGIYLVTCPRTREHYVGSANGAEGFYGRWFQHAAFKGDAIAFRSREPSEYQVSILEVAGSGMSEADVLVAEQRWIKKLQSKEMGLNGSLIGNEGG
;
A
#
# COMPACT_ATOMS: atom_id res chain seq x y z
N MET A 1 22.67 -38.19 0.70
CA MET A 1 22.53 -36.80 0.22
C MET A 1 21.18 -36.28 0.70
N ILE A 2 21.12 -35.08 1.28
CA ILE A 2 19.92 -34.53 1.93
C ILE A 2 19.39 -33.35 1.09
N CYS A 3 18.07 -33.26 0.91
CA CYS A 3 17.42 -32.15 0.22
C CYS A 3 17.72 -30.82 0.94
N PRO A 4 18.27 -29.80 0.26
CA PRO A 4 18.61 -28.52 0.88
C PRO A 4 17.37 -27.69 1.27
N VAL A 5 16.19 -28.00 0.73
CA VAL A 5 14.93 -27.28 1.00
C VAL A 5 14.11 -27.95 2.09
N ALA A 6 14.06 -29.28 2.11
CA ALA A 6 13.11 -30.03 2.93
C ALA A 6 13.76 -31.10 3.85
N GLY A 7 15.09 -31.16 3.91
CA GLY A 7 15.82 -31.91 4.95
C GLY A 7 15.71 -33.44 4.91
N HIS A 8 15.03 -34.03 3.92
CA HIS A 8 14.91 -35.49 3.75
C HIS A 8 15.97 -36.07 2.81
N SER A 9 16.21 -37.38 2.89
CA SER A 9 17.15 -38.07 1.99
C SER A 9 16.65 -38.05 0.55
N VAL A 10 17.50 -37.64 -0.39
CA VAL A 10 17.24 -37.60 -1.84
C VAL A 10 18.03 -38.67 -2.60
N ALA A 11 18.42 -39.75 -1.93
CA ALA A 11 19.08 -40.88 -2.57
C ALA A 11 18.17 -41.47 -3.67
N GLY A 12 18.64 -41.46 -4.92
CA GLY A 12 17.89 -41.93 -6.10
C GLY A 12 17.28 -40.81 -6.96
N TYR A 13 17.37 -39.54 -6.56
CA TYR A 13 16.91 -38.40 -7.36
C TYR A 13 18.05 -37.73 -8.14
N VAL A 14 17.72 -37.14 -9.29
CA VAL A 14 18.65 -36.31 -10.07
C VAL A 14 18.58 -34.87 -9.57
N LEU A 15 19.71 -34.37 -9.07
CA LEU A 15 19.88 -32.97 -8.68
C LEU A 15 20.41 -32.17 -9.87
N TYR A 16 19.69 -31.10 -10.21
CA TYR A 16 20.13 -30.14 -11.21
C TYR A 16 20.73 -28.93 -10.51
N SER A 17 21.98 -28.60 -10.83
CA SER A 17 22.55 -27.30 -10.48
C SER A 17 22.01 -26.29 -11.48
N LEU A 18 21.26 -25.30 -11.01
CA LEU A 18 20.66 -24.26 -11.84
C LEU A 18 21.32 -22.93 -11.48
N GLU A 19 21.75 -22.21 -12.50
CA GLU A 19 22.27 -20.85 -12.37
C GLU A 19 21.40 -19.91 -13.23
N PRO A 20 21.13 -18.68 -12.77
CA PRO A 20 20.47 -17.67 -13.59
C PRO A 20 21.24 -17.39 -14.87
N ASP A 21 20.54 -17.35 -16.00
CA ASP A 21 21.14 -16.94 -17.27
C ASP A 21 21.12 -15.42 -17.37
N ARG A 22 22.30 -14.80 -17.37
CA ARG A 22 22.45 -13.34 -17.40
C ARG A 22 21.74 -12.66 -18.57
N ARG A 23 21.55 -13.39 -19.69
CA ARG A 23 20.83 -12.87 -20.87
C ARG A 23 19.36 -12.55 -20.59
N LEU A 24 18.81 -13.06 -19.48
CA LEU A 24 17.42 -12.87 -19.09
C LEU A 24 17.24 -11.94 -17.88
N GLU A 25 18.31 -11.31 -17.38
CA GLU A 25 18.26 -10.40 -16.22
C GLU A 25 17.23 -9.28 -16.41
N ASP A 26 17.15 -8.68 -17.61
CA ASP A 26 16.20 -7.61 -17.92
C ASP A 26 14.72 -8.00 -17.77
N PHE A 27 14.43 -9.30 -17.78
CA PHE A 27 13.08 -9.85 -17.68
C PHE A 27 12.71 -10.32 -16.26
N GLU A 28 13.65 -10.29 -15.32
CA GLU A 28 13.41 -10.69 -13.94
C GLU A 28 12.30 -9.82 -13.31
N GLY A 29 11.25 -10.46 -12.80
CA GLY A 29 10.07 -9.75 -12.26
C GLY A 29 9.23 -8.98 -13.28
N LYS A 30 9.63 -8.95 -14.56
CA LYS A 30 8.93 -8.22 -15.63
C LYS A 30 8.19 -9.13 -16.61
N LEU A 31 8.67 -10.35 -16.83
CA LEU A 31 8.13 -11.29 -17.80
C LEU A 31 7.15 -12.28 -17.16
N THR A 32 5.90 -12.25 -17.62
CA THR A 32 4.88 -13.25 -17.29
C THR A 32 4.67 -14.15 -18.49
N ILE A 33 4.77 -15.48 -18.31
CA ILE A 33 4.54 -16.48 -19.35
C ILE A 33 3.40 -17.44 -19.00
N ASP A 34 2.76 -17.98 -20.04
CA ASP A 34 1.77 -19.04 -19.90
C ASP A 34 2.46 -20.40 -19.70
N TRP A 35 2.34 -20.93 -18.49
CA TRP A 35 2.87 -22.24 -18.11
C TRP A 35 2.00 -23.42 -18.60
N GLY A 36 0.79 -23.14 -19.13
CA GLY A 36 -0.19 -24.14 -19.53
C GLY A 36 -0.63 -25.04 -18.37
N LYS A 37 -1.08 -26.27 -18.68
CA LYS A 37 -1.40 -27.31 -17.67
C LYS A 37 -0.15 -27.91 -16.99
N GLY A 38 1.02 -27.29 -17.19
CA GLY A 38 2.36 -27.80 -16.86
C GLY A 38 2.80 -27.60 -15.41
N THR A 39 1.92 -27.16 -14.49
CA THR A 39 2.22 -27.01 -13.05
C THR A 39 2.66 -28.30 -12.35
N ARG A 40 2.61 -29.46 -13.03
CA ARG A 40 3.07 -30.77 -12.53
C ARG A 40 4.54 -31.09 -12.85
N SER A 41 5.19 -30.36 -13.76
CA SER A 41 6.61 -30.56 -14.08
C SER A 41 7.32 -29.21 -14.14
N TRP A 42 8.07 -28.92 -13.07
CA TRP A 42 8.83 -27.68 -12.92
C TRP A 42 10.00 -27.57 -13.90
N VAL A 43 10.56 -28.72 -14.33
CA VAL A 43 11.59 -28.79 -15.38
C VAL A 43 10.92 -29.04 -16.72
N GLN A 44 11.16 -28.16 -17.70
CA GLN A 44 10.65 -28.27 -19.06
C GLN A 44 11.77 -27.96 -20.05
N LYS A 45 11.79 -28.66 -21.18
CA LYS A 45 12.74 -28.39 -22.25
C LYS A 45 12.44 -27.04 -22.90
N ALA A 46 13.49 -26.27 -23.18
CA ALA A 46 13.41 -24.94 -23.79
C ALA A 46 13.03 -24.97 -25.29
N ASP A 47 12.89 -26.17 -25.88
CA ASP A 47 12.44 -26.39 -27.26
C ASP A 47 10.93 -26.16 -27.47
N ASN A 48 10.16 -26.08 -26.37
CA ASN A 48 8.74 -25.77 -26.42
C ASN A 48 8.52 -24.26 -26.20
N PRO A 49 8.16 -23.49 -27.24
CA PRO A 49 7.94 -22.06 -27.09
C PRO A 49 6.82 -21.77 -26.09
N LYS A 50 7.06 -20.82 -25.20
CA LYS A 50 6.09 -20.35 -24.21
C LYS A 50 5.47 -19.04 -24.66
N ARG A 51 4.15 -18.95 -24.54
CA ARG A 51 3.44 -17.71 -24.84
C ARG A 51 3.76 -16.69 -23.75
N ILE A 52 4.22 -15.51 -24.15
CA ILE A 52 4.37 -14.36 -23.26
C ILE A 52 2.99 -13.75 -23.02
N LEU A 53 2.62 -13.60 -21.75
CA LEU A 53 1.37 -12.97 -21.33
C LEU A 53 1.56 -11.47 -21.10
N GLU A 54 2.70 -11.07 -20.52
CA GLU A 54 2.99 -9.67 -20.17
C GLU A 54 4.50 -9.44 -20.10
N ILE A 55 4.96 -8.26 -20.51
CA ILE A 55 6.31 -7.75 -20.23
C ILE A 55 6.16 -6.36 -19.61
N ARG A 56 6.51 -6.21 -18.33
CA ARG A 56 6.50 -4.92 -17.64
C ARG A 56 7.74 -4.11 -18.02
N ARG A 57 7.61 -2.79 -18.13
CA ARG A 57 8.75 -1.91 -18.46
C ARG A 57 9.65 -1.69 -17.25
N ASP A 58 9.02 -1.44 -16.11
CA ASP A 58 9.67 -1.19 -14.83
C ASP A 58 9.17 -2.16 -13.77
N ILE A 59 10.08 -2.53 -12.85
CA ILE A 59 9.70 -3.21 -11.62
C ILE A 59 9.16 -2.12 -10.70
N GLU A 60 7.87 -2.19 -10.38
CA GLU A 60 7.31 -1.29 -9.36
C GLU A 60 8.07 -1.51 -8.03
N PRO A 61 8.37 -0.44 -7.28
CA PRO A 61 9.03 -0.59 -5.99
C PRO A 61 8.20 -1.48 -5.08
N ALA A 62 8.88 -2.31 -4.29
CA ALA A 62 8.21 -3.12 -3.28
C ALA A 62 7.42 -2.21 -2.32
N PHE A 63 6.19 -2.61 -2.00
CA PHE A 63 5.39 -1.86 -1.05
C PHE A 63 6.08 -1.86 0.32
N PRO A 64 6.31 -0.68 0.95
CA PRO A 64 7.09 -0.58 2.18
C PRO A 64 6.42 -1.23 3.39
N GLY A 65 5.15 -1.61 3.27
CA GLY A 65 4.29 -2.07 4.35
C GLY A 65 3.54 -0.90 4.99
N TYR A 66 2.36 -1.19 5.54
CA TYR A 66 1.45 -0.15 6.04
C TYR A 66 2.09 0.76 7.11
N LEU A 67 2.85 0.18 8.05
CA LEU A 67 3.47 0.93 9.16
C LEU A 67 4.65 1.81 8.72
N ASN A 68 5.33 1.46 7.62
CA ASN A 68 6.49 2.21 7.12
C ASN A 68 6.11 3.23 6.04
N LEU A 69 4.85 3.23 5.60
CA LEU A 69 4.40 4.10 4.52
C LEU A 69 4.22 5.53 5.02
N ILE A 70 5.02 6.45 4.48
CA ILE A 70 4.86 7.89 4.62
C ILE A 70 5.05 8.47 3.22
N ILE A 71 4.05 9.19 2.70
CA ILE A 71 4.10 9.78 1.37
C ILE A 71 3.55 11.20 1.39
N PRO A 72 4.05 12.12 0.52
CA PRO A 72 3.41 13.41 0.30
C PRO A 72 1.98 13.24 -0.21
N LEU A 73 1.05 14.05 0.27
CA LEU A 73 -0.35 13.99 -0.14
C LEU A 73 -0.50 14.31 -1.64
N SER A 74 0.38 15.15 -2.19
CA SER A 74 0.45 15.45 -3.63
C SER A 74 0.80 14.23 -4.50
N GLU A 75 1.46 13.22 -3.96
CA GLU A 75 1.92 12.04 -4.72
C GLU A 75 0.90 10.89 -4.75
N VAL A 76 -0.23 11.03 -4.06
CA VAL A 76 -1.26 9.98 -3.98
C VAL A 76 -1.72 9.55 -5.39
N ASN A 77 -1.86 10.49 -6.32
CA ASN A 77 -2.29 10.24 -7.70
C ASN A 77 -1.22 9.55 -8.57
N SER A 78 0.03 9.54 -8.12
CA SER A 78 1.18 8.99 -8.85
C SER A 78 1.75 7.73 -8.20
N LEU A 79 1.02 7.13 -7.24
CA LEU A 79 1.46 5.91 -6.58
C LEU A 79 1.56 4.74 -7.59
N PRO A 80 2.50 3.80 -7.39
CA PRO A 80 2.52 2.54 -8.12
C PRO A 80 1.16 1.84 -8.05
N LEU A 81 0.72 1.21 -9.14
CA LEU A 81 -0.62 0.65 -9.22
C LEU A 81 -0.83 -0.43 -8.15
N SER A 82 0.19 -1.25 -7.89
CA SER A 82 0.12 -2.27 -6.83
C SER A 82 -0.02 -1.67 -5.43
N TRP A 83 0.46 -0.45 -5.19
CA TRP A 83 0.30 0.24 -3.91
C TRP A 83 -1.11 0.81 -3.80
N ALA A 84 -1.58 1.48 -4.86
CA ALA A 84 -2.93 2.06 -4.91
C ALA A 84 -4.01 1.00 -4.68
N VAL A 85 -3.93 -0.15 -5.35
CA VAL A 85 -4.88 -1.27 -5.17
C VAL A 85 -4.90 -1.77 -3.72
N ARG A 86 -3.72 -1.99 -3.11
CA ARG A 86 -3.63 -2.43 -1.70
C ARG A 86 -4.26 -1.41 -0.75
N LEU A 87 -3.96 -0.12 -0.96
CA LEU A 87 -4.48 0.97 -0.13
C LEU A 87 -5.99 1.17 -0.33
N GLN A 88 -6.51 0.88 -1.52
CA GLN A 88 -7.93 0.93 -1.82
C GLN A 88 -8.72 -0.18 -1.12
N GLU A 89 -8.15 -1.38 -1.03
CA GLU A 89 -8.76 -2.54 -0.36
C GLU A 89 -8.64 -2.49 1.17
N THR A 90 -7.81 -1.58 1.70
CA THR A 90 -7.48 -1.53 3.13
C THR A 90 -8.18 -0.36 3.82
N ARG A 91 -8.83 -0.67 4.94
CA ARG A 91 -9.50 0.28 5.82
C ARG A 91 -8.67 0.51 7.10
N GLY A 92 -8.94 1.60 7.82
CA GLY A 92 -8.31 1.85 9.11
C GLY A 92 -8.13 3.32 9.44
N ILE A 93 -7.13 3.62 10.27
CA ILE A 93 -6.84 4.96 10.79
C ILE A 93 -5.54 5.47 10.17
N TYR A 94 -5.59 6.69 9.65
CA TYR A 94 -4.44 7.39 9.07
C TYR A 94 -4.18 8.71 9.79
N LEU A 95 -2.98 9.23 9.56
CA LEU A 95 -2.52 10.53 10.04
C LEU A 95 -2.14 11.37 8.82
N VAL A 96 -2.65 12.59 8.78
CA VAL A 96 -2.15 13.65 7.90
C VAL A 96 -1.31 14.59 8.77
N THR A 97 -0.12 14.97 8.32
CA THR A 97 0.72 15.97 9.01
C THR A 97 1.22 17.02 8.04
N CYS A 98 1.41 18.25 8.52
CA CYS A 98 2.14 19.28 7.79
C CYS A 98 3.33 19.75 8.63
N PRO A 99 4.58 19.38 8.25
CA PRO A 99 5.77 19.81 8.98
C PRO A 99 5.94 21.33 9.02
N ARG A 100 5.44 22.06 8.00
CA ARG A 100 5.53 23.53 7.92
C ARG A 100 4.65 24.21 8.98
N THR A 101 3.37 23.87 9.02
CA THR A 101 2.39 24.47 9.95
C THR A 101 2.39 23.79 11.31
N ARG A 102 3.11 22.66 11.45
CA ARG A 102 3.22 21.82 12.65
C ARG A 102 1.86 21.33 13.16
N GLU A 103 0.97 21.01 12.23
CA GLU A 103 -0.35 20.50 12.53
C GLU A 103 -0.52 19.06 12.05
N HIS A 104 -1.49 18.38 12.65
CA HIS A 104 -1.86 17.03 12.27
C HIS A 104 -3.36 16.83 12.32
N TYR A 105 -3.82 15.88 11.53
CA TYR A 105 -5.20 15.43 11.46
C TYR A 105 -5.23 13.91 11.52
N VAL A 106 -6.08 13.37 12.37
CA VAL A 106 -6.37 11.93 12.43
C VAL A 106 -7.69 11.68 11.72
N GLY A 107 -7.72 10.71 10.82
CA GLY A 107 -8.94 10.33 10.13
C GLY A 107 -9.07 8.83 9.95
N SER A 108 -10.29 8.39 9.66
CA SER A 108 -10.61 7.01 9.32
C SER A 108 -10.96 6.85 7.84
N ALA A 109 -10.55 5.71 7.30
CA ALA A 109 -10.81 5.25 5.95
C ALA A 109 -11.75 4.04 6.00
N ASN A 110 -13.03 4.29 6.22
CA ASN A 110 -14.08 3.26 6.27
C ASN A 110 -14.87 3.08 4.96
N GLY A 111 -14.68 3.98 3.99
CA GLY A 111 -15.39 3.92 2.72
C GLY A 111 -14.94 2.77 1.81
N ALA A 112 -15.68 2.57 0.71
CA ALA A 112 -15.44 1.51 -0.26
C ALA A 112 -14.06 1.59 -0.96
N GLU A 113 -13.42 2.76 -0.97
CA GLU A 113 -12.12 2.99 -1.60
C GLU A 113 -10.96 3.09 -0.58
N GLY A 114 -11.20 2.69 0.67
CA GLY A 114 -10.15 2.56 1.69
C GLY A 114 -9.33 3.82 1.91
N PHE A 115 -8.05 3.63 2.24
CA PHE A 115 -7.10 4.73 2.42
C PHE A 115 -6.91 5.54 1.15
N TYR A 116 -6.76 4.86 0.00
CA TYR A 116 -6.49 5.51 -1.28
C TYR A 116 -7.58 6.54 -1.63
N GLY A 117 -8.85 6.15 -1.56
CA GLY A 117 -9.96 7.06 -1.89
C GLY A 117 -10.07 8.24 -0.92
N ARG A 118 -9.82 8.02 0.38
CA ARG A 118 -9.78 9.13 1.36
C ARG A 118 -8.65 10.11 1.08
N TRP A 119 -7.45 9.61 0.82
CA TRP A 119 -6.30 10.48 0.53
C TRP A 119 -6.44 11.17 -0.83
N PHE A 120 -7.05 10.51 -1.81
CA PHE A 120 -7.38 11.11 -3.10
C PHE A 120 -8.33 12.31 -2.95
N GLN A 121 -9.37 12.18 -2.11
CA GLN A 121 -10.28 13.29 -1.79
C GLN A 121 -9.53 14.47 -1.16
N HIS A 122 -8.65 14.21 -0.19
CA HIS A 122 -7.82 15.22 0.45
C HIS A 122 -6.90 15.92 -0.57
N ALA A 123 -6.24 15.15 -1.44
CA ALA A 123 -5.36 15.67 -2.47
C ALA A 123 -6.09 16.51 -3.53
N ALA A 124 -7.39 16.29 -3.74
CA ALA A 124 -8.19 17.01 -4.72
C ALA A 124 -8.71 18.38 -4.23
N PHE A 125 -8.62 18.70 -2.93
CA PHE A 125 -9.05 19.96 -2.28
C PHE A 125 -10.49 20.41 -2.56
N LYS A 126 -11.32 19.59 -3.22
CA LYS A 126 -12.71 19.89 -3.56
C LYS A 126 -13.63 18.98 -2.76
N GLY A 127 -14.01 19.45 -1.57
CA GLY A 127 -15.07 18.83 -0.75
C GLY A 127 -14.63 18.25 0.58
N ASP A 128 -13.42 18.57 1.06
CA ASP A 128 -13.02 18.13 2.40
C ASP A 128 -13.54 19.09 3.47
N ALA A 129 -14.07 18.53 4.56
CA ALA A 129 -14.56 19.31 5.70
C ALA A 129 -13.41 19.83 6.58
N ILE A 130 -12.19 19.32 6.36
CA ILE A 130 -11.01 19.69 7.14
C ILE A 130 -10.51 21.05 6.70
N ALA A 131 -10.43 21.98 7.65
CA ALA A 131 -9.83 23.30 7.45
C ALA A 131 -8.29 23.22 7.42
N PHE A 132 -7.72 22.54 6.41
CA PHE A 132 -6.28 22.54 6.18
C PHE A 132 -5.77 23.99 6.08
N ARG A 133 -4.79 24.35 6.92
CA ARG A 133 -4.28 25.72 6.99
C ARG A 133 -3.43 26.08 5.78
N SER A 134 -2.68 25.13 5.26
CA SER A 134 -2.05 25.25 3.94
C SER A 134 -3.02 24.77 2.86
N ARG A 135 -2.98 25.44 1.71
CA ARG A 135 -3.75 25.05 0.52
C ARG A 135 -2.92 24.20 -0.45
N GLU A 136 -1.66 23.93 -0.12
CA GLU A 136 -0.72 23.19 -0.97
C GLU A 136 -0.64 21.73 -0.53
N PRO A 137 -1.17 20.76 -1.31
CA PRO A 137 -1.11 19.33 -0.99
C PRO A 137 0.30 18.82 -0.70
N SER A 138 1.31 19.37 -1.36
CA SER A 138 2.71 18.96 -1.25
C SER A 138 3.31 19.24 0.13
N GLU A 139 2.68 20.11 0.93
CA GLU A 139 3.11 20.41 2.29
C GLU A 139 2.56 19.41 3.31
N TYR A 140 1.58 18.61 2.90
CA TYR A 140 0.99 17.56 3.72
C TYR A 140 1.59 16.20 3.39
N GLN A 141 1.72 15.36 4.41
CA GLN A 141 2.10 13.96 4.30
C GLN A 141 1.02 13.09 4.91
N VAL A 142 0.81 11.91 4.33
CA VAL A 142 -0.09 10.88 4.86
C VAL A 142 0.69 9.64 5.29
N SER A 143 0.24 9.05 6.40
CA SER A 143 0.76 7.80 6.95
C SER A 143 -0.35 7.00 7.64
N ILE A 144 -0.10 5.72 7.90
CA ILE A 144 -1.09 4.81 8.50
C ILE A 144 -0.74 4.57 9.97
N LEU A 145 -1.73 4.76 10.86
CA LEU A 145 -1.60 4.49 12.29
C LEU A 145 -2.07 3.08 12.64
N GLU A 146 -3.16 2.63 12.03
CA GLU A 146 -3.80 1.35 12.35
C GLU A 146 -4.53 0.81 11.12
N VAL A 147 -4.33 -0.47 10.81
CA VAL A 147 -5.08 -1.17 9.76
C VAL A 147 -6.23 -1.91 10.41
N ALA A 148 -7.45 -1.73 9.88
CA ALA A 148 -8.62 -2.43 10.37
C ALA A 148 -8.56 -3.91 9.99
N GLY A 149 -8.73 -4.79 10.98
CA GLY A 149 -8.86 -6.23 10.75
C GLY A 149 -10.15 -6.55 10.00
N SER A 150 -10.19 -7.70 9.32
CA SER A 150 -11.37 -8.15 8.54
C SER A 150 -12.66 -8.28 9.35
N GLY A 151 -12.56 -8.51 10.66
CA GLY A 151 -13.70 -8.60 11.58
C GLY A 151 -14.12 -7.28 12.23
N MET A 152 -13.42 -6.17 11.99
CA MET A 152 -13.78 -4.87 12.57
C MET A 152 -15.00 -4.30 11.84
N SER A 153 -16.01 -3.90 12.62
CA SER A 153 -17.14 -3.12 12.12
C SER A 153 -16.76 -1.66 11.89
N GLU A 154 -17.61 -0.92 11.18
CA GLU A 154 -17.43 0.53 11.03
C GLU A 154 -17.38 1.26 12.38
N ALA A 155 -18.21 0.81 13.34
CA ALA A 155 -18.23 1.35 14.70
C ALA A 155 -16.90 1.10 15.43
N ASP A 156 -16.29 -0.06 15.26
CA ASP A 156 -14.97 -0.36 15.86
C ASP A 156 -13.89 0.56 15.30
N VAL A 157 -13.92 0.84 14.00
CA VAL A 157 -12.97 1.77 13.38
C VAL A 157 -13.22 3.20 13.87
N LEU A 158 -14.47 3.65 14.05
CA LEU A 158 -14.75 4.95 14.65
C LEU A 158 -14.23 5.04 16.09
N VAL A 159 -14.38 3.98 16.88
CA VAL A 159 -13.80 3.92 18.24
C VAL A 159 -12.26 3.99 18.19
N ALA A 160 -11.63 3.30 17.23
CA ALA A 160 -10.19 3.37 17.01
C ALA A 160 -9.73 4.77 16.60
N GLU A 161 -10.48 5.46 15.72
CA GLU A 161 -10.24 6.85 15.33
C GLU A 161 -10.24 7.77 16.56
N GLN A 162 -11.29 7.70 17.39
CA GLN A 162 -11.39 8.52 18.60
C GLN A 162 -10.25 8.23 19.59
N ARG A 163 -9.80 6.97 19.69
CA ARG A 163 -8.64 6.59 20.49
C ARG A 163 -7.37 7.31 20.01
N TRP A 164 -7.13 7.35 18.70
CA TRP A 164 -5.97 8.03 18.12
C TRP A 164 -6.07 9.55 18.23
N ILE A 165 -7.24 10.13 17.99
CA ILE A 165 -7.51 11.55 18.21
C ILE A 165 -7.14 11.94 19.64
N LYS A 166 -7.58 11.16 20.64
CA LYS A 166 -7.27 11.41 22.05
C LYS A 166 -5.77 11.26 22.36
N LYS A 167 -5.12 10.21 21.86
CA LYS A 167 -3.69 9.95 22.11
C LYS A 167 -2.80 11.03 21.52
N LEU A 168 -3.13 11.49 20.32
CA LEU A 168 -2.38 12.50 19.59
C LEU A 168 -2.86 13.92 19.87
N GLN A 169 -3.91 14.09 20.70
CA GLN A 169 -4.54 15.36 21.05
C GLN A 169 -4.83 16.21 19.80
N SER A 170 -5.33 15.57 18.73
CA SER A 170 -5.47 16.22 17.42
C SER A 170 -6.66 17.18 17.36
N LYS A 171 -7.48 17.26 18.41
CA LYS A 171 -8.51 18.31 18.57
C LYS A 171 -7.92 19.58 19.15
N GLU A 172 -7.07 19.45 20.17
CA GLU A 172 -6.48 20.54 20.92
C GLU A 172 -5.25 21.12 20.20
N MET A 173 -4.44 20.26 19.61
CA MET A 173 -3.16 20.61 18.98
C MET A 173 -3.17 20.42 17.46
N GLY A 174 -4.26 19.92 16.89
CA GLY A 174 -4.37 19.56 15.48
C GLY A 174 -5.63 20.11 14.81
N LEU A 175 -5.97 19.51 13.68
CA LEU A 175 -7.06 19.96 12.81
C LEU A 175 -8.42 19.33 13.12
N ASN A 176 -8.48 18.27 13.94
CA ASN A 176 -9.75 17.61 14.25
C ASN A 176 -10.71 18.49 15.06
N GLY A 177 -10.22 19.57 15.69
CA GLY A 177 -11.04 20.54 16.42
C GLY A 177 -11.42 21.78 15.59
N SER A 178 -10.83 21.95 14.40
CA SER A 178 -11.02 23.12 13.54
C SER A 178 -12.13 22.97 12.49
N LEU A 179 -12.96 21.92 12.58
CA LEU A 179 -14.15 21.78 11.73
C LEU A 179 -15.12 22.92 12.05
N ILE A 180 -15.38 23.77 11.05
CA ILE A 180 -16.03 25.08 11.18
C ILE A 180 -17.44 24.94 11.74
N GLY A 181 -17.62 25.41 12.96
CA GLY A 181 -18.72 26.30 13.32
C GLY A 181 -18.17 27.72 13.41
N ASN A 182 -18.46 28.55 12.41
CA ASN A 182 -18.59 30.01 12.57
C ASN A 182 -19.23 30.62 11.30
N GLU A 183 -20.52 30.39 11.14
CA GLU A 183 -21.41 31.45 10.64
C GLU A 183 -22.04 32.09 11.88
N GLY A 184 -21.64 33.32 12.21
CA GLY A 184 -22.13 34.04 13.39
C GLY A 184 -21.16 35.13 13.83
N GLY A 185 -21.25 36.30 13.20
CA GLY A 185 -20.50 37.52 13.52
C GLY A 185 -20.68 38.57 12.45
#